data_AF-A0A744B6H2-F1
#
_entry.id   AF-A0A744B6H2-F1
#
_cell.length_a   1.000
_cell.length_b   1.000
_cell.length_c   1.000
_cell.angle_alpha   90.00
_cell.angle_beta   90.00
_cell.angle_gamma   90.00
#
_symmetry.space_group_name_H-M   'P 1'
#
loop_
_entity.id
_entity.type
_entity.pdbx_description
1 polymer ?
#
loop_
_entity_poly.entity_id
_entity_poly.type
_entity_poly.pdbx_seq_one_letter_code
_entity_poly.pdbx_strand_id
1 'polypeptide(L)' 'MQLNMLEAMNIYVNVVEQGSFIRAAEVLELHRPAVTRAVQNLEHDLGVQHDRSA' A
#
# COMPACT_ATOMS: atom_id res chain seq x y z
N MET A 1 15.12 -1.32 -2.84
CA MET A 1 14.99 -0.14 -1.96
C MET A 1 13.94 -0.48 -0.93
N GLN A 2 14.27 -0.45 0.35
CA GLN A 2 13.30 -0.71 1.42
C GLN A 2 12.54 0.60 1.65
N LEU A 3 11.21 0.59 1.48
CA LEU A 3 10.38 1.74 1.79
C LEU A 3 10.40 1.96 3.31
N ASN A 4 10.49 3.21 3.74
CA ASN A 4 10.35 3.54 5.16
C ASN A 4 8.86 3.53 5.57
N MET A 5 8.59 3.48 6.88
CA MET A 5 7.23 3.33 7.39
C MET A 5 6.30 4.49 6.96
N LEU A 6 6.82 5.70 6.83
CA LEU A 6 6.03 6.87 6.41
C LEU A 6 5.63 6.78 4.94
N GLU A 7 6.55 6.34 4.07
CA GLU A 7 6.26 6.10 2.66
C GLU A 7 5.19 5.00 2.50
N ALA A 8 5.31 3.92 3.26
CA ALA A 8 4.33 2.84 3.25
C ALA A 8 2.95 3.31 3.72
N MET A 9 2.88 4.16 4.76
CA MET A 9 1.63 4.79 5.20
C MET A 9 1.02 5.72 4.15
N ASN A 10 1.82 6.54 3.46
CA ASN A 10 1.32 7.37 2.37
C ASN A 10 0.75 6.54 1.22
N ILE A 11 1.40 5.42 0.89
CA ILE A 11 0.91 4.47 -0.11
C ILE A 11 -0.43 3.88 0.36
N TYR A 12 -0.54 3.47 1.62
CA TYR A 12 -1.77 2.93 2.20
C TYR A 12 -2.93 3.92 2.15
N VAL A 13 -2.71 5.18 2.55
CA VAL A 13 -3.73 6.24 2.47
C VAL A 13 -4.24 6.41 1.05
N ASN A 14 -3.35 6.44 0.06
CA ASN A 14 -3.74 6.54 -1.35
C ASN A 14 -4.56 5.31 -1.81
N VAL A 15 -4.22 4.10 -1.36
CA VAL A 15 -5.01 2.90 -1.68
C VAL A 15 -6.43 3.01 -1.12
N VAL A 16 -6.58 3.47 0.13
CA VAL A 16 -7.88 3.65 0.80
C VAL A 16 -8.69 4.77 0.14
N GLU A 17 -8.08 5.92 -0.15
CA GLU A 17 -8.75 7.06 -0.81
C GLU A 17 -9.25 6.71 -2.21
N GLN A 18 -8.49 5.92 -2.97
CA GLN A 18 -8.88 5.50 -4.31
C GLN A 18 -9.79 4.27 -4.34
N GLY A 19 -9.87 3.53 -3.23
CA GLY A 19 -10.53 2.22 -3.13
C GLY A 19 -9.96 1.18 -4.10
N SER A 20 -8.73 1.37 -4.60
CA SER A 20 -8.14 0.50 -5.62
C SER A 20 -6.62 0.58 -5.64
N PHE A 21 -5.97 -0.58 -5.51
CA PHE A 21 -4.53 -0.72 -5.68
C PHE A 21 -4.04 -0.34 -7.09
N ILE A 22 -4.89 -0.51 -8.12
CA ILE A 22 -4.52 -0.15 -9.50
C ILE A 22 -4.49 1.36 -9.64
N ARG A 23 -5.56 2.06 -9.23
CA ARG A 23 -5.63 3.53 -9.29
C ARG A 23 -4.58 4.19 -8.41
N ALA A 24 -4.34 3.66 -7.20
CA ALA A 24 -3.29 4.17 -6.33
C ALA A 24 -1.89 4.03 -6.96
N ALA A 25 -1.63 2.92 -7.66
CA ALA A 25 -0.38 2.73 -8.38
C ALA A 25 -0.21 3.75 -9.53
N GLU A 26 -1.29 4.04 -10.26
CA GLU A 26 -1.30 5.07 -11.32
C GLU A 26 -1.04 6.47 -10.74
N VAL A 27 -1.71 6.85 -9.66
CA VAL A 27 -1.56 8.17 -9.02
C VAL A 27 -0.18 8.37 -8.41
N LEU A 28 0.39 7.32 -7.81
CA LEU A 28 1.71 7.37 -7.20
C LEU A 28 2.85 7.15 -8.21
N GLU A 29 2.53 6.92 -9.49
CA GLU A 29 3.50 6.54 -10.54
C GLU A 29 4.35 5.31 -10.14
N LEU A 30 3.75 4.38 -9.41
CA LEU A 30 4.37 3.15 -8.94
C LEU A 30 3.86 1.95 -9.72
N HIS A 31 4.65 0.88 -9.75
CA HIS A 31 4.15 -0.40 -10.20
C HIS A 31 3.20 -1.00 -9.16
N ARG A 32 2.05 -1.52 -9.59
CA ARG A 32 1.06 -2.20 -8.71
C ARG A 32 1.68 -3.21 -7.73
N PRO A 33 2.63 -4.09 -8.11
CA PRO A 33 3.27 -5.01 -7.16
C PRO A 33 4.09 -4.32 -6.08
N ALA A 34 4.58 -3.09 -6.32
CA ALA A 34 5.29 -2.30 -5.32
C ALA A 34 4.29 -1.74 -4.30
N VAL A 35 3.15 -1.22 -4.76
CA VAL A 35 2.04 -0.77 -3.90
C VAL A 35 1.53 -1.90 -3.01
N THR A 36 1.25 -3.06 -3.60
CA THR A 36 0.78 -4.23 -2.84
C THR A 36 1.80 -4.69 -1.79
N ARG A 37 3.09 -4.75 -2.13
CA ARG A 37 4.14 -5.12 -1.16
C ARG A 37 4.31 -4.08 -0.06
N ALA A 38 4.25 -2.79 -0.39
CA ALA A 38 4.37 -1.72 0.59
C ALA A 38 3.26 -1.82 1.65
N VAL A 39 2.02 -2.02 1.21
CA VAL A 39 0.87 -2.19 2.10
C VAL A 39 0.97 -3.49 2.91
N GLN A 40 1.33 -4.61 2.29
CA GLN A 40 1.51 -5.88 3.01
C GLN A 40 2.61 -5.82 4.07
N ASN A 41 3.73 -5.15 3.75
CA ASN A 41 4.82 -4.97 4.71
C ASN A 41 4.39 -4.05 5.85
N LEU A 42 3.67 -2.96 5.56
CA LEU A 42 3.12 -2.07 6.58
C LEU A 42 2.18 -2.82 7.54
N GLU A 43 1.27 -3.61 6.97
CA GLU A 43 0.34 -4.46 7.72
C GLU A 43 1.07 -5.46 8.61
N HIS A 44 2.11 -6.10 8.08
CA HIS A 44 2.97 -7.02 8.82
C HIS A 44 3.69 -6.31 9.98
N ASP A 45 4.32 -5.17 9.70
CA ASP A 45 5.09 -4.40 10.68
C ASP A 45 4.21 -3.84 11.80
N LEU A 46 2.95 -3.52 11.49
CA LEU A 46 1.94 -3.07 12.45
C LEU A 46 1.21 -4.22 13.16
N GLY A 47 1.43 -5.47 12.75
CA GLY A 47 0.75 -6.65 13.32
C GLY A 47 -0.74 -6.74 13.00
N VAL A 48 -1.21 -6.08 11.95
CA VAL A 48 -2.61 -6.04 11.54
C VAL A 48 -2.75 -6.77 10.20
N GLN A 49 -3.49 -7.89 10.15
CA GLN A 49 -3.82 -8.52 8.87
C GLN A 49 -5.07 -7.85 8.28
N HIS A 50 -4.93 -7.23 7.12
CA HIS A 50 -6.07 -6.76 6.35
C HIS A 50 -6.73 -7.97 5.67
N ASP A 51 -8.02 -8.18 5.92
CA ASP A 51 -8.80 -9.25 5.30
C ASP A 51 -8.84 -9.02 3.77
N ARG A 52 -8.53 -10.05 2.98
CA ARG A 52 -8.24 -9.97 1.53
C ARG A 52 -9.50 -9.77 0.66
N SER A 53 -10.54 -9.14 1.19
CA SER A 53 -11.89 -9.11 0.61
C SER A 53 -12.33 -7.79 -0.03
N ALA A 54 -11.44 -6.78 -0.16
CA ALA A 54 -11.73 -5.50 -0.82
C ALA A 54 -11.10 -5.40 -2.21
#